data_AF-R4WNW9-F1
#
_entry.id   AF-R4WNW9-F1
#
_cell.length_a   1.000
_cell.length_b   1.000
_cell.length_c   1.000
_cell.angle_alpha   90.00
_cell.angle_beta   90.00
_cell.angle_gamma   90.00
#
_symmetry.space_group_name_H-M   'P 1'
#
loop_
_entity.id
_entity.type
_entity.pdbx_description
1 polymer ?
#
loop_
_entity_poly.entity_id
_entity_poly.type
_entity_poly.pdbx_seq_one_letter_code
_entity_poly.pdbx_strand_id
1 'polypeptide(L)'
;MFNLDEKEISPVESEVNKELLEDHSGERSGWYYVGNGKYLLPSRYASEFKQFYHFPGRKDDIWISTFPRSGTTLMQELVWILVNGFDFETARKLNLWERTPFFELNLFFHEKTKEMFLEENAENPENIKIIQGMSTPAYHSASGLPSPRIIKTHFPLSLLPRDVHKNKAKVIYVARNPKDVIPSYYHLLRLWRTSGYTSNLKKFWEQFKKGHGTTKMLLIDKMILYKIINFIFVTVPWGPYWSHLDEAWNHKNDENILFLFYEDMLKDMEAAIITIANFLSINVSLEKVKQLKEHLDIKNFCTNPAVNFEEFRNIGVLSKHEKSFVRKGEKRERSEELTDEMEREIDSWIHENYKKTTLRFTIKQ
;
A
#
# COMPACT_ATOMS: atom_id res chain seq x y z
N MET A 1 8.09 -16.59 -13.14
CA MET A 1 8.87 -16.18 -11.95
C MET A 1 9.13 -14.70 -12.11
N PHE A 2 8.75 -13.88 -11.12
CA PHE A 2 9.05 -12.45 -11.15
C PHE A 2 10.56 -12.27 -11.03
N ASN A 3 11.15 -11.53 -11.97
CA ASN A 3 12.57 -11.22 -11.96
C ASN A 3 12.74 -9.76 -12.37
N LEU A 4 12.95 -8.89 -11.39
CA LEU A 4 13.22 -7.48 -11.59
C LEU A 4 14.73 -7.28 -11.80
N ASP A 5 15.10 -6.66 -12.91
CA ASP A 5 16.49 -6.26 -13.19
C ASP A 5 16.70 -4.79 -12.78
N GLU A 6 17.90 -4.46 -12.27
CA GLU A 6 18.30 -3.09 -11.91
C GLU A 6 18.16 -2.13 -13.11
N LYS A 7 18.31 -2.63 -14.34
CA LYS A 7 18.11 -1.86 -15.58
C LYS A 7 16.67 -1.41 -15.81
N GLU A 8 15.71 -2.01 -15.12
CA GLU A 8 14.29 -1.66 -15.18
C GLU A 8 13.93 -0.50 -14.24
N ILE A 9 14.93 0.10 -13.60
CA ILE A 9 14.82 1.25 -12.70
C ILE A 9 15.42 2.47 -13.40
N SER A 10 14.62 3.51 -13.58
CA SER A 10 15.05 4.73 -14.25
C SER A 10 14.49 5.98 -13.56
N PRO A 11 15.23 7.09 -13.53
CA PRO A 11 14.70 8.34 -13.00
C PRO A 11 13.49 8.78 -13.83
N VAL A 12 12.56 9.45 -13.17
CA VAL A 12 11.46 10.16 -13.85
C VAL A 12 12.03 11.40 -14.55
N GLU A 13 11.42 11.80 -15.66
CA GLU A 13 11.83 12.98 -16.42
C GLU A 13 11.82 14.25 -15.57
N SER A 14 12.74 15.18 -15.85
CA SER A 14 13.00 16.36 -15.01
C SER A 14 11.75 17.20 -14.69
N GLU A 15 10.93 17.46 -15.70
CA GLU A 15 9.71 18.26 -15.59
C GLU A 15 8.66 17.56 -14.74
N VAL A 16 8.50 16.25 -14.93
CA VAL A 16 7.56 15.43 -14.16
C VAL A 16 8.03 15.27 -12.73
N ASN A 17 9.32 15.04 -12.52
CA ASN A 17 9.92 14.96 -11.19
C ASN A 17 9.73 16.27 -10.42
N LYS A 18 9.88 17.42 -11.09
CA LYS A 18 9.60 18.73 -10.50
C LYS A 18 8.14 18.86 -10.07
N GLU A 19 7.19 18.51 -10.94
CA GLU A 19 5.75 18.54 -10.60
C GLU A 19 5.43 17.62 -9.41
N LEU A 20 5.99 16.41 -9.40
CA LEU A 20 5.80 15.46 -8.30
C LEU A 20 6.38 15.96 -6.97
N LEU A 21 7.51 16.66 -6.99
CA LEU A 21 8.10 17.28 -5.79
C LEU A 21 7.29 18.49 -5.29
N GLU A 22 6.67 19.25 -6.18
CA GLU A 22 5.73 20.32 -5.81
C GLU A 22 4.46 19.73 -5.16
N ASP A 23 3.98 18.60 -5.69
CA ASP A 23 2.82 17.90 -5.16
C ASP A 23 3.11 17.17 -3.85
N HIS A 24 4.32 16.62 -3.67
CA HIS A 24 4.74 15.83 -2.50
C HIS A 24 5.88 16.49 -1.73
N SER A 25 5.54 17.52 -0.96
CA SER A 25 6.53 18.34 -0.22
C SER A 25 7.37 17.61 0.83
N GLY A 26 6.96 16.39 1.22
CA GLY A 26 7.72 15.53 2.15
C GLY A 26 8.88 14.79 1.51
N GLU A 27 8.84 14.56 0.20
CA GLU A 27 9.93 14.00 -0.62
C GLU A 27 10.77 15.14 -1.19
N ARG A 28 12.10 14.99 -1.21
CA ARG A 28 13.01 16.07 -1.67
C ARG A 28 14.14 15.62 -2.59
N SER A 29 14.30 14.31 -2.78
CA SER A 29 15.30 13.70 -3.66
C SER A 29 14.72 13.33 -5.04
N GLY A 30 13.41 13.13 -5.13
CA GLY A 30 12.71 12.87 -6.39
C GLY A 30 12.20 11.44 -6.54
N TRP A 31 11.84 11.07 -7.76
CA TRP A 31 11.03 9.90 -8.09
C TRP A 31 11.62 9.08 -9.24
N TYR A 32 11.35 7.78 -9.20
CA TYR A 32 11.85 6.80 -10.16
C TYR A 32 10.71 5.92 -10.67
N TYR A 33 10.84 5.52 -11.93
CA TYR A 33 10.09 4.41 -12.48
C TYR A 33 10.79 3.09 -12.18
N VAL A 34 10.02 2.05 -11.86
CA VAL A 34 10.50 0.73 -11.47
C VAL A 34 9.70 -0.36 -12.19
N GLY A 35 10.38 -1.39 -12.69
CA GLY A 35 9.74 -2.52 -13.38
C GLY A 35 9.31 -2.16 -14.80
N ASN A 36 10.25 -1.65 -15.60
CA ASN A 36 10.09 -1.25 -17.00
C ASN A 36 9.15 -0.05 -17.18
N GLY A 37 9.43 1.03 -16.44
CA GLY A 37 8.57 2.22 -16.47
C GLY A 37 7.32 2.09 -15.60
N LYS A 38 7.00 0.89 -15.12
CA LYS A 38 5.65 0.59 -14.62
C LYS A 38 5.31 1.33 -13.34
N TYR A 39 6.08 1.18 -12.27
CA TYR A 39 5.72 1.67 -10.94
C TYR A 39 6.44 2.95 -10.55
N LEU A 40 5.73 3.92 -9.95
CA LEU A 40 6.33 5.13 -9.40
C LEU A 40 6.72 4.94 -7.94
N LEU A 41 8.01 5.08 -7.63
CA LEU A 41 8.55 4.98 -6.26
C LEU A 41 9.51 6.16 -5.95
N PRO A 42 9.71 6.51 -4.67
CA PRO A 42 10.72 7.48 -4.27
C PRO A 42 12.12 7.07 -4.75
N SER A 43 12.96 8.04 -5.09
CA SER A 43 14.33 7.83 -5.57
C SER A 43 15.20 6.95 -4.67
N ARG A 44 14.92 6.98 -3.36
CA ARG A 44 15.55 6.11 -2.37
C ARG A 44 15.43 4.61 -2.73
N TYR A 45 14.36 4.19 -3.42
CA TYR A 45 14.24 2.82 -3.88
C TYR A 45 15.38 2.42 -4.82
N ALA A 46 15.78 3.29 -5.75
CA ALA A 46 16.86 2.99 -6.69
C ALA A 46 18.19 2.73 -5.97
N SER A 47 18.52 3.56 -4.96
CA SER A 47 19.73 3.37 -4.15
C SER A 47 19.67 2.14 -3.24
N GLU A 48 18.47 1.70 -2.87
CA GLU A 48 18.25 0.59 -1.93
C GLU A 48 17.69 -0.68 -2.60
N PHE A 49 17.67 -0.72 -3.94
CA PHE A 49 17.04 -1.80 -4.71
C PHE A 49 17.58 -3.18 -4.30
N LYS A 50 18.91 -3.30 -4.16
CA LYS A 50 19.57 -4.57 -3.83
C LYS A 50 19.17 -5.09 -2.46
N GLN A 51 18.91 -4.21 -1.51
CA GLN A 51 18.51 -4.53 -0.15
C GLN A 51 17.09 -5.10 -0.13
N PHE A 52 16.16 -4.49 -0.89
CA PHE A 52 14.81 -5.02 -1.04
C PHE A 52 14.79 -6.33 -1.83
N TYR A 53 15.42 -6.35 -3.00
CA TYR A 53 15.37 -7.49 -3.93
C TYR A 53 16.04 -8.76 -3.36
N HIS A 54 17.15 -8.60 -2.62
CA HIS A 54 17.88 -9.70 -1.99
C HIS A 54 17.53 -9.94 -0.52
N PHE A 55 16.48 -9.31 0.01
CA PHE A 55 16.04 -9.61 1.36
C PHE A 55 15.78 -11.11 1.51
N PRO A 56 16.36 -11.79 2.52
CA PRO A 56 16.26 -13.23 2.68
C PRO A 56 14.85 -13.60 3.18
N GLY A 57 13.94 -13.84 2.23
CA GLY A 57 12.61 -14.37 2.48
C GLY A 57 12.69 -15.80 3.03
N ARG A 58 11.90 -16.12 4.06
CA ARG A 58 11.80 -17.47 4.63
C ARG A 58 10.55 -18.15 4.06
N LYS A 59 10.54 -19.48 4.06
CA LYS A 59 9.40 -20.27 3.54
C LYS A 59 8.12 -20.05 4.35
N ASP A 60 8.25 -19.81 5.64
CA ASP A 60 7.17 -19.60 6.58
C ASP A 60 6.83 -18.12 6.80
N ASP A 61 7.42 -17.21 6.03
CA ASP A 61 6.98 -15.81 6.04
C ASP A 61 5.54 -15.69 5.51
N ILE A 62 4.83 -14.72 6.08
CA ILE A 62 3.49 -14.32 5.66
C ILE A 62 3.57 -12.86 5.23
N TRP A 63 3.33 -12.61 3.95
CA TRP A 63 3.35 -11.29 3.35
C TRP A 63 1.93 -10.78 3.17
N ILE A 64 1.66 -9.55 3.61
CA ILE A 64 0.41 -8.84 3.37
C ILE A 64 0.70 -7.76 2.34
N SER A 65 0.33 -8.00 1.09
CA SER A 65 0.53 -7.06 -0.02
C SER A 65 -0.80 -6.42 -0.42
N THR A 66 -0.82 -5.10 -0.59
CA THR A 66 -2.01 -4.41 -1.09
C THR A 66 -1.59 -3.16 -1.85
N PHE A 67 -2.35 -2.75 -2.86
CA PHE A 67 -2.32 -1.34 -3.25
C PHE A 67 -2.70 -0.48 -2.02
N PRO A 68 -2.05 0.67 -1.76
CA PRO A 68 -2.35 1.51 -0.60
C PRO A 68 -3.85 1.76 -0.40
N ARG A 69 -4.31 1.70 0.86
CA ARG A 69 -5.71 1.93 1.28
C ARG A 69 -6.75 0.87 0.91
N SER A 70 -6.29 -0.35 0.63
CA SER A 70 -7.17 -1.49 0.31
C SER A 70 -7.49 -2.41 1.51
N GLY A 71 -7.26 -1.97 2.75
CA GLY A 71 -7.60 -2.76 3.96
C GLY A 71 -6.41 -3.40 4.68
N THR A 72 -5.18 -2.96 4.39
CA THR A 72 -3.94 -3.54 4.94
C THR A 72 -3.90 -3.59 6.46
N THR A 73 -4.29 -2.52 7.16
CA THR A 73 -4.26 -2.44 8.62
C THR A 73 -5.18 -3.48 9.29
N LEU A 74 -6.39 -3.65 8.73
CA LEU A 74 -7.32 -4.70 9.15
C LEU A 74 -6.69 -6.10 8.94
N MET A 75 -6.05 -6.31 7.79
CA MET A 75 -5.40 -7.58 7.48
C MET A 75 -4.20 -7.88 8.38
N GLN A 76 -3.37 -6.87 8.69
CA GLN A 76 -2.26 -7.02 9.64
C GLN A 76 -2.77 -7.46 11.01
N GLU A 77 -3.81 -6.80 11.54
CA GLU A 77 -4.38 -7.15 12.84
C GLU A 77 -4.95 -8.58 12.83
N LEU A 78 -5.78 -8.89 11.83
CA LEU A 78 -6.42 -10.20 11.69
C LEU A 78 -5.38 -11.32 11.63
N VAL A 79 -4.41 -11.20 10.71
CA VAL A 79 -3.37 -12.23 10.51
C VAL A 79 -2.50 -12.36 11.74
N TRP A 80 -2.11 -11.26 12.37
CA TRP A 80 -1.30 -11.30 13.59
C TRP A 80 -2.03 -12.03 14.72
N ILE A 81 -3.30 -11.74 14.95
CA ILE A 81 -4.09 -12.41 15.99
C ILE A 81 -4.24 -13.91 15.70
N LEU A 82 -4.48 -14.30 14.44
CA LEU A 82 -4.56 -15.72 14.06
C LEU A 82 -3.23 -16.45 14.32
N VAL A 83 -2.11 -15.89 13.84
CA VAL A 83 -0.78 -16.51 13.94
C VAL A 83 -0.31 -16.61 15.40
N ASN A 84 -0.70 -15.66 16.24
CA ASN A 84 -0.33 -15.62 17.66
C ASN A 84 -1.40 -16.23 18.58
N GLY A 85 -2.21 -17.17 18.08
CA GLY A 85 -3.09 -17.98 18.92
C GLY A 85 -4.20 -17.20 19.62
N PHE A 86 -4.71 -16.13 18.99
CA PHE A 86 -5.71 -15.23 19.54
C PHE A 86 -5.26 -14.45 20.79
N ASP A 87 -3.97 -14.08 20.86
CA ASP A 87 -3.42 -13.22 21.91
C ASP A 87 -3.85 -11.73 21.74
N PHE A 88 -5.09 -11.44 22.13
CA PHE A 88 -5.63 -10.08 22.12
C PHE A 88 -4.96 -9.15 23.14
N GLU A 89 -4.34 -9.68 24.20
CA GLU A 89 -3.71 -8.87 25.22
C GLU A 89 -2.44 -8.21 24.68
N THR A 90 -1.56 -9.00 24.06
CA THR A 90 -0.35 -8.48 23.43
C THR A 90 -0.69 -7.59 22.23
N ALA A 91 -1.70 -7.95 21.43
CA ALA A 91 -2.14 -7.13 20.29
C ALA A 91 -2.55 -5.70 20.68
N ARG A 92 -3.11 -5.51 21.90
CA ARG A 92 -3.49 -4.19 22.42
C ARG A 92 -2.32 -3.40 23.00
N LYS A 93 -1.25 -4.07 23.45
CA LYS A 93 -0.10 -3.43 24.10
C LYS A 93 0.98 -3.01 23.09
N LEU A 94 1.15 -3.77 22.01
CA LEU A 94 2.17 -3.52 21.00
C LEU A 94 1.60 -2.86 19.77
N ASN A 95 2.30 -1.85 19.28
CA ASN A 95 1.89 -1.14 18.08
C ASN A 95 1.96 -2.05 16.85
N LEU A 96 1.06 -1.81 15.89
CA LEU A 96 0.97 -2.63 14.69
C LEU A 96 2.26 -2.63 13.86
N TRP A 97 3.02 -1.52 13.86
CA TRP A 97 4.28 -1.40 13.13
C TRP A 97 5.43 -2.19 13.78
N GLU A 98 5.34 -2.51 15.08
CA GLU A 98 6.27 -3.39 15.79
C GLU A 98 5.92 -4.87 15.53
N ARG A 99 4.62 -5.17 15.52
CA ARG A 99 4.07 -6.52 15.31
C ARG A 99 4.18 -7.01 13.87
N THR A 100 4.08 -6.10 12.91
CA THR A 100 4.09 -6.40 11.48
C THR A 100 4.85 -5.30 10.75
N PRO A 101 6.19 -5.44 10.59
CA PRO A 101 7.02 -4.44 9.94
C PRO A 101 6.49 -4.08 8.55
N PHE A 102 6.52 -2.80 8.23
CA PHE A 102 6.18 -2.31 6.90
C PHE A 102 7.45 -2.25 6.04
N PHE A 103 7.54 -3.18 5.09
CA PHE A 103 8.77 -3.55 4.39
C PHE A 103 9.52 -2.36 3.79
N GLU A 104 8.79 -1.41 3.21
CA GLU A 104 9.34 -0.25 2.53
C GLU A 104 8.99 1.10 3.19
N LEU A 105 8.66 1.11 4.49
CA LEU A 105 8.29 2.35 5.21
C LEU A 105 9.36 3.44 5.08
N ASN A 106 10.63 3.06 5.11
CA ASN A 106 11.76 3.98 5.06
C ASN A 106 11.84 4.75 3.74
N LEU A 107 11.21 4.26 2.65
CA LEU A 107 11.13 4.99 1.38
C LEU A 107 10.37 6.31 1.50
N PHE A 108 9.48 6.43 2.50
CA PHE A 108 8.75 7.66 2.75
C PHE A 108 9.53 8.64 3.65
N PHE A 109 10.61 8.21 4.29
CA PHE A 109 11.38 9.04 5.19
C PHE A 109 12.57 9.66 4.45
N HIS A 110 12.33 10.81 3.82
CA HIS A 110 13.42 11.65 3.36
C HIS A 110 14.23 12.18 4.56
N GLU A 111 15.56 12.19 4.47
CA GLU A 111 16.45 12.56 5.60
C GLU A 111 16.13 13.94 6.17
N LYS A 112 15.92 14.96 5.33
CA LYS A 112 15.50 16.31 5.77
C LYS A 112 14.15 16.33 6.50
N THR A 113 13.22 15.47 6.09
CA THR A 113 11.90 15.39 6.72
C THR A 113 12.00 14.69 8.07
N LYS A 114 12.89 13.69 8.18
CA LYS A 114 13.26 13.06 9.46
C LYS A 114 13.97 14.05 10.41
N GLU A 115 14.95 14.81 9.93
CA GLU A 115 15.64 15.85 10.72
C GLU A 115 14.63 16.84 11.31
N MET A 116 13.70 17.35 10.49
CA MET A 116 12.62 18.23 10.94
C MET A 116 11.78 17.60 12.06
N PHE A 117 11.39 16.31 11.94
CA PHE A 117 10.64 15.65 13.03
C PHE A 117 11.48 15.48 14.30
N LEU A 118 12.78 15.20 14.17
CA LEU A 118 13.67 15.08 15.32
C LEU A 118 13.84 16.43 16.02
N GLU A 119 13.97 17.53 15.28
CA GLU A 119 14.01 18.89 15.82
C GLU A 119 12.71 19.26 16.54
N GLU A 120 11.54 18.96 15.95
CA GLU A 120 10.23 19.19 16.57
C GLU A 120 10.02 18.38 17.87
N ASN A 121 10.81 17.32 18.08
CA ASN A 121 10.72 16.42 19.23
C ASN A 121 12.01 16.38 20.06
N ALA A 122 12.90 17.37 19.94
CA ALA A 122 14.24 17.36 20.53
C ALA A 122 14.24 17.14 22.05
N GLU A 123 13.20 17.58 22.75
CA GLU A 123 13.06 17.50 24.20
C GLU A 123 12.38 16.20 24.69
N ASN A 124 12.00 15.28 23.79
CA ASN A 124 11.32 14.04 24.15
C ASN A 124 12.07 12.81 23.61
N PRO A 125 12.88 12.15 24.46
CA PRO A 125 13.66 10.97 24.07
C PRO A 125 12.84 9.79 23.53
N GLU A 126 11.63 9.57 24.04
CA GLU A 126 10.76 8.50 23.55
C GLU A 126 10.24 8.80 22.15
N ASN A 127 9.85 10.05 21.88
CA ASN A 127 9.44 10.47 20.52
C ASN A 127 10.60 10.33 19.53
N ILE A 128 11.82 10.70 19.92
CA ILE A 128 13.02 10.53 19.11
C ILE A 128 13.23 9.05 18.76
N LYS A 129 13.11 8.17 19.76
CA LYS A 129 13.25 6.71 19.57
C LYS A 129 12.20 6.17 18.60
N ILE A 130 10.95 6.62 18.68
CA ILE A 130 9.88 6.24 17.74
C ILE A 130 10.24 6.70 16.32
N ILE A 131 10.61 7.97 16.11
CA ILE A 131 10.97 8.52 14.78
C ILE A 131 12.15 7.75 14.18
N GLN A 132 13.18 7.46 14.97
CA GLN A 132 14.33 6.68 14.54
C GLN A 132 13.92 5.24 14.18
N GLY A 133 13.11 4.60 15.01
CA GLY A 133 12.58 3.25 14.78
C GLY A 133 11.78 3.16 13.49
N MET A 134 10.86 4.10 13.24
CA MET A 134 10.07 4.17 12.00
C MET A 134 10.92 4.37 10.75
N SER A 135 12.00 5.14 10.85
CA SER A 135 12.92 5.38 9.73
C SER A 135 13.88 4.22 9.47
N THR A 136 13.94 3.24 10.38
CA THR A 136 14.81 2.07 10.23
C THR A 136 14.23 1.17 9.14
N PRO A 137 15.01 0.84 8.09
CA PRO A 137 14.51 -0.01 7.02
C PRO A 137 14.11 -1.40 7.52
N ALA A 138 12.95 -1.88 7.09
CA ALA A 138 12.42 -3.14 7.59
C ALA A 138 13.22 -4.36 7.13
N TYR A 139 14.01 -4.26 6.05
CA TYR A 139 14.97 -5.32 5.69
C TYR A 139 16.08 -5.50 6.75
N HIS A 140 16.29 -4.52 7.64
CA HIS A 140 17.11 -4.70 8.85
C HIS A 140 16.27 -5.26 10.02
N SER A 141 15.17 -4.60 10.39
CA SER A 141 14.40 -4.99 11.58
C SER A 141 13.71 -6.36 11.45
N ALA A 142 13.15 -6.67 10.28
CA ALA A 142 12.50 -7.97 10.02
C ALA A 142 13.48 -9.14 9.92
N SER A 143 14.78 -8.88 9.72
CA SER A 143 15.78 -9.95 9.71
C SER A 143 15.97 -10.58 11.10
N GLY A 144 15.79 -9.80 12.17
CA GLY A 144 15.91 -10.25 13.56
C GLY A 144 14.65 -10.86 14.17
N LEU A 145 13.50 -10.82 13.48
CA LEU A 145 12.25 -11.33 14.03
C LEU A 145 12.19 -12.87 14.04
N PRO A 146 11.55 -13.47 15.07
CA PRO A 146 11.28 -14.90 15.08
C PRO A 146 10.33 -15.28 13.96
N SER A 147 10.38 -16.55 13.58
CA SER A 147 9.50 -17.16 12.59
C SER A 147 8.20 -17.64 13.25
N PRO A 148 7.04 -17.61 12.55
CA PRO A 148 6.85 -17.01 11.23
C PRO A 148 6.83 -15.48 11.29
N ARG A 149 7.45 -14.81 10.31
CA ARG A 149 7.41 -13.34 10.20
C ARG A 149 6.14 -12.93 9.47
N ILE A 150 5.46 -11.91 9.98
CA ILE A 150 4.34 -11.26 9.28
C ILE A 150 4.87 -9.92 8.78
N ILE A 151 4.86 -9.70 7.46
CA ILE A 151 5.46 -8.53 6.83
C ILE A 151 4.41 -7.84 5.97
N LYS A 152 4.18 -6.54 6.21
CA LYS A 152 3.31 -5.70 5.39
C LYS A 152 4.13 -5.12 4.23
N THR A 153 3.55 -5.03 3.05
CA THR A 153 4.09 -4.25 1.94
C THR A 153 3.00 -3.67 1.05
N HIS A 154 3.34 -2.60 0.34
CA HIS A 154 2.58 -2.05 -0.78
C HIS A 154 3.23 -2.37 -2.11
N PHE A 155 4.34 -3.10 -2.14
CA PHE A 155 4.89 -3.60 -3.38
C PHE A 155 3.92 -4.54 -4.11
N PRO A 156 3.78 -4.39 -5.43
CA PRO A 156 3.15 -5.39 -6.27
C PRO A 156 4.03 -6.65 -6.28
N LEU A 157 3.47 -7.78 -6.75
CA LEU A 157 4.17 -9.06 -6.65
C LEU A 157 5.55 -9.02 -7.32
N SER A 158 5.69 -8.31 -8.45
CA SER A 158 6.96 -8.17 -9.18
C SER A 158 8.09 -7.47 -8.41
N LEU A 159 7.76 -6.67 -7.40
CA LEU A 159 8.76 -5.95 -6.58
C LEU A 159 9.00 -6.63 -5.22
N LEU A 160 8.36 -7.77 -4.94
CA LEU A 160 8.67 -8.54 -3.74
C LEU A 160 10.09 -9.12 -3.83
N PRO A 161 10.75 -9.38 -2.68
CA PRO A 161 12.07 -10.00 -2.68
C PRO A 161 12.04 -11.33 -3.44
N ARG A 162 13.10 -11.61 -4.22
CA ARG A 162 13.17 -12.81 -5.06
C ARG A 162 12.94 -14.10 -4.27
N ASP A 163 13.39 -14.13 -3.02
CA ASP A 163 13.34 -15.29 -2.15
C ASP A 163 11.90 -15.58 -1.67
N VAL A 164 11.01 -14.58 -1.65
CA VAL A 164 9.56 -14.78 -1.40
C VAL A 164 8.96 -15.69 -2.47
N HIS A 165 9.28 -15.43 -3.75
CA HIS A 165 8.83 -16.26 -4.86
C HIS A 165 9.53 -17.62 -4.88
N LYS A 166 10.85 -17.63 -4.70
CA LYS A 166 11.66 -18.86 -4.71
C LYS A 166 11.20 -19.85 -3.63
N ASN A 167 10.94 -19.35 -2.43
CA ASN A 167 10.57 -20.18 -1.28
C ASN A 167 9.06 -20.44 -1.20
N LYS A 168 8.27 -19.85 -2.11
CA LYS A 168 6.80 -19.91 -2.09
C LYS A 168 6.22 -19.50 -0.73
N ALA A 169 6.75 -18.41 -0.16
CA ALA A 169 6.19 -17.83 1.06
C ALA A 169 4.73 -17.41 0.82
N LYS A 170 3.91 -17.43 1.87
CA LYS A 170 2.48 -17.11 1.74
C LYS A 170 2.31 -15.61 1.51
N VAL A 171 1.51 -15.22 0.53
CA VAL A 171 1.15 -13.83 0.24
C VAL A 171 -0.36 -13.69 0.29
N ILE A 172 -0.85 -12.81 1.15
CA ILE A 172 -2.25 -12.40 1.20
C ILE A 172 -2.35 -11.05 0.48
N TYR A 173 -3.11 -11.02 -0.61
CA TYR A 173 -3.39 -9.83 -1.38
C TYR A 173 -4.82 -9.34 -1.18
N VAL A 174 -5.01 -8.07 -0.82
CA VAL A 174 -6.34 -7.46 -0.69
C VAL A 174 -6.52 -6.35 -1.73
N ALA A 175 -7.50 -6.54 -2.61
CA ALA A 175 -7.98 -5.53 -3.54
C ALA A 175 -9.21 -4.81 -2.97
N ARG A 176 -9.41 -3.55 -3.34
CA ARG A 176 -10.57 -2.75 -2.93
C ARG A 176 -11.04 -1.87 -4.06
N ASN A 177 -12.34 -1.69 -4.24
CA ASN A 177 -12.92 -0.90 -5.32
C ASN A 177 -12.25 0.49 -5.43
N PRO A 178 -11.81 0.89 -6.63
CA PRO A 178 -11.08 2.16 -6.81
C PRO A 178 -11.89 3.39 -6.41
N LYS A 179 -13.23 3.36 -6.48
CA LYS A 179 -14.09 4.46 -5.99
C LYS A 179 -13.87 4.78 -4.50
N ASP A 180 -13.50 3.79 -3.71
CA ASP A 180 -13.15 4.00 -2.29
C ASP A 180 -11.66 4.23 -2.08
N VAL A 181 -10.80 3.61 -2.89
CA VAL A 181 -9.34 3.77 -2.81
C VAL A 181 -8.93 5.20 -3.15
N ILE A 182 -9.48 5.81 -4.20
CA ILE A 182 -9.09 7.14 -4.68
C ILE A 182 -9.19 8.21 -3.58
N PRO A 183 -10.38 8.49 -2.99
CA PRO A 183 -10.46 9.49 -1.93
C PRO A 183 -9.68 9.05 -0.69
N SER A 184 -9.69 7.76 -0.33
CA SER A 184 -8.92 7.28 0.84
C SER A 184 -7.42 7.49 0.69
N TYR A 185 -6.89 7.33 -0.52
CA TYR A 185 -5.45 7.46 -0.80
C TYR A 185 -5.03 8.92 -0.91
N TYR A 186 -5.85 9.75 -1.56
CA TYR A 186 -5.70 11.21 -1.55
C TYR A 186 -5.51 11.73 -0.11
N HIS A 187 -6.41 11.34 0.81
CA HIS A 187 -6.31 11.78 2.20
C HIS A 187 -5.15 11.17 2.97
N LEU A 188 -4.73 9.93 2.67
CA LEU A 188 -3.52 9.37 3.28
C LEU A 188 -2.28 10.20 2.93
N LEU A 189 -2.12 10.56 1.66
CA LEU A 189 -0.94 11.28 1.18
C LEU A 189 -0.86 12.71 1.74
N ARG A 190 -2.01 13.31 2.08
CA ARG A 190 -2.09 14.60 2.80
C ARG A 190 -1.83 14.43 4.30
N LEU A 191 -2.34 13.34 4.89
CA LEU A 191 -2.21 13.05 6.32
C LEU A 191 -0.75 12.82 6.71
N TRP A 192 0.01 12.06 5.93
CA TRP A 192 1.42 11.79 6.24
C TRP A 192 2.30 12.94 5.77
N ARG A 193 2.96 13.64 6.70
CA ARG A 193 3.88 14.75 6.37
C ARG A 193 5.14 14.28 5.62
N THR A 194 5.44 12.98 5.69
CA THR A 194 6.46 12.30 4.87
C THR A 194 6.12 12.26 3.38
N SER A 195 4.83 12.24 3.03
CA SER A 195 4.39 12.49 1.65
C SER A 195 4.17 13.98 1.43
N GLY A 196 3.43 14.62 2.34
CA GLY A 196 3.15 16.06 2.29
C GLY A 196 2.40 16.47 1.04
N TYR A 197 1.38 15.70 0.65
CA TYR A 197 0.63 15.97 -0.58
C TYR A 197 -0.16 17.27 -0.46
N THR A 198 0.06 18.22 -1.38
CA THR A 198 -0.47 19.58 -1.28
C THR A 198 -1.63 19.83 -2.25
N SER A 199 -1.66 19.10 -3.36
CA SER A 199 -2.62 19.29 -4.44
C SER A 199 -4.05 18.85 -4.11
N ASN A 200 -4.99 19.17 -5.00
CA ASN A 200 -6.42 18.88 -4.83
C ASN A 200 -6.82 17.50 -5.37
N LEU A 201 -8.02 17.03 -4.99
CA LEU A 201 -8.54 15.72 -5.34
C LEU A 201 -8.72 15.53 -6.87
N LYS A 202 -9.04 16.59 -7.62
CA LYS A 202 -9.15 16.52 -9.07
C LYS A 202 -7.80 16.23 -9.72
N LYS A 203 -6.75 16.97 -9.35
CA LYS A 203 -5.38 16.70 -9.83
C LYS A 203 -4.91 15.30 -9.41
N PHE A 204 -5.21 14.90 -8.17
CA PHE A 204 -4.92 13.54 -7.70
C PHE A 204 -5.61 12.48 -8.54
N TRP A 205 -6.89 12.67 -8.89
CA TRP A 205 -7.62 11.75 -9.77
C TRP A 205 -6.99 11.69 -11.17
N GLU A 206 -6.61 12.83 -11.75
CA GLU A 206 -5.90 12.86 -13.03
C GLU A 206 -4.62 12.04 -12.99
N GLN A 207 -3.85 12.12 -11.89
CA GLN A 207 -2.65 11.30 -11.69
C GLN A 207 -3.00 9.84 -11.45
N PHE A 208 -4.04 9.53 -10.68
CA PHE A 208 -4.42 8.16 -10.33
C PHE A 208 -4.90 7.35 -11.54
N LYS A 209 -5.71 7.97 -12.41
CA LYS A 209 -6.28 7.28 -13.60
C LYS A 209 -5.24 7.04 -14.69
N LYS A 210 -4.21 7.89 -14.70
CA LYS A 210 -3.05 7.81 -15.57
C LYS A 210 -2.19 6.62 -15.17
N GLY A 211 -2.18 5.59 -16.00
CA GLY A 211 -1.14 4.57 -15.95
C GLY A 211 0.10 5.00 -16.74
N HIS A 212 1.22 4.27 -16.61
CA HIS A 212 2.33 4.44 -17.54
C HIS A 212 1.81 4.30 -18.98
N GLY A 213 2.04 5.32 -19.80
CA GLY A 213 1.69 5.27 -21.22
C GLY A 213 2.53 4.19 -21.89
N THR A 214 1.91 3.10 -22.33
CA THR A 214 2.56 2.29 -23.36
C THR A 214 2.68 3.16 -24.60
N THR A 215 3.88 3.25 -25.16
CA THR A 215 4.15 3.92 -26.44
C THR A 215 3.16 3.41 -27.47
N LYS A 216 2.14 4.21 -27.80
CA LYS A 216 1.25 3.89 -28.91
C LYS A 216 1.90 4.47 -30.15
N MET A 217 2.50 3.61 -30.98
CA MET A 217 3.03 4.01 -32.27
C MET A 217 1.84 4.39 -33.17
N LEU A 218 1.54 5.68 -33.28
CA LEU A 218 0.56 6.22 -34.19
C LEU A 218 1.26 6.53 -35.52
N LEU A 219 0.97 5.73 -36.55
CA LEU A 219 1.29 6.07 -37.93
C LEU A 219 0.31 7.17 -38.37
N ILE A 220 0.78 8.41 -38.48
CA ILE A 220 0.07 9.50 -39.13
C ILE A 220 0.85 9.85 -40.41
N ASP A 221 0.11 10.00 -41.51
CA ASP A 221 0.53 10.08 -42.91
C ASP A 221 1.93 10.63 -43.20
N LYS A 222 2.75 9.77 -43.83
CA LYS A 222 3.88 10.00 -44.78
C LYS A 222 4.85 11.17 -44.56
N MET A 223 4.91 11.76 -43.38
CA MET A 223 5.99 12.65 -42.96
C MET A 223 6.32 12.25 -41.53
N ILE A 224 7.44 11.55 -41.37
CA ILE A 224 7.87 10.97 -40.11
C ILE A 224 8.27 12.10 -39.16
N LEU A 225 7.28 12.69 -38.51
CA LEU A 225 7.51 13.43 -37.28
C LEU A 225 7.79 12.36 -36.22
N TYR A 226 9.06 11.95 -36.10
CA TYR A 226 9.64 11.15 -35.00
C TYR A 226 9.52 11.87 -33.65
N LYS A 227 8.49 12.69 -33.42
CA LYS A 227 8.03 12.95 -32.07
C LYS A 227 7.32 11.69 -31.62
N ILE A 228 8.10 10.80 -31.02
CA ILE A 228 7.63 10.00 -29.90
C ILE A 228 6.94 11.00 -28.98
N ILE A 229 5.63 11.18 -29.12
CA ILE A 229 4.87 11.81 -28.06
C ILE A 229 4.76 10.71 -27.02
N ASN A 230 5.83 10.58 -26.23
CA ASN A 230 5.69 10.01 -24.90
C ASN A 230 4.65 10.90 -24.24
N PHE A 231 3.39 10.47 -24.24
CA PHE A 231 2.44 11.02 -23.30
C PHE A 231 2.89 10.47 -21.96
N ILE A 232 3.86 11.17 -21.35
CA ILE A 232 4.39 10.87 -20.04
C ILE A 232 3.26 11.19 -19.08
N PHE A 233 2.69 10.14 -18.53
CA PHE A 233 1.56 10.23 -17.63
C PHE A 233 2.08 9.98 -16.22
N VAL A 234 1.95 11.01 -15.38
CA VAL A 234 2.25 10.93 -13.95
C VAL A 234 1.21 10.03 -13.31
N THR A 235 1.65 8.91 -12.73
CA THR A 235 0.83 8.07 -11.84
C THR A 235 1.02 8.50 -10.39
N VAL A 236 0.14 8.06 -9.50
CA VAL A 236 0.37 8.15 -8.05
C VAL A 236 1.45 7.14 -7.60
N PRO A 237 2.11 7.33 -6.44
CA PRO A 237 3.06 6.36 -5.90
C PRO A 237 2.47 4.95 -5.79
N TRP A 238 3.29 3.91 -6.04
CA TRP A 238 2.89 2.49 -6.20
C TRP A 238 1.89 2.20 -7.34
N GLY A 239 1.36 3.21 -8.03
CA GLY A 239 0.56 3.03 -9.24
C GLY A 239 1.42 2.61 -10.42
N PRO A 240 0.81 2.13 -11.53
CA PRO A 240 -0.62 2.16 -11.83
C PRO A 240 -1.45 1.12 -11.09
N TYR A 241 -2.64 1.53 -10.65
CA TYR A 241 -3.54 0.73 -9.83
C TYR A 241 -3.93 -0.63 -10.45
N TRP A 242 -4.48 -0.66 -11.67
CA TRP A 242 -4.90 -1.92 -12.31
C TRP A 242 -3.75 -2.89 -12.53
N SER A 243 -2.62 -2.35 -13.00
CA SER A 243 -1.38 -3.10 -13.17
C SER A 243 -0.87 -3.75 -11.88
N HIS A 244 -1.03 -3.08 -10.74
CA HIS A 244 -0.70 -3.63 -9.42
C HIS A 244 -1.63 -4.78 -9.03
N LEU A 245 -2.93 -4.64 -9.30
CA LEU A 245 -3.92 -5.67 -8.96
C LEU A 245 -3.82 -6.88 -9.88
N ASP A 246 -3.63 -6.66 -11.18
CA ASP A 246 -3.52 -7.71 -12.19
C ASP A 246 -2.35 -8.65 -11.91
N GLU A 247 -1.23 -8.14 -11.38
CA GLU A 247 -0.13 -9.01 -10.94
C GLU A 247 -0.59 -10.03 -9.89
N ALA A 248 -1.31 -9.61 -8.86
CA ALA A 248 -1.84 -10.55 -7.87
C ALA A 248 -2.99 -11.40 -8.41
N TRP A 249 -3.87 -10.82 -9.23
CA TRP A 249 -5.03 -11.50 -9.80
C TRP A 249 -4.65 -12.64 -10.76
N ASN A 250 -3.58 -12.46 -11.54
CA ASN A 250 -3.07 -13.48 -12.45
C ASN A 250 -2.46 -14.68 -11.70
N HIS A 251 -2.10 -14.48 -10.44
CA HIS A 251 -1.52 -15.49 -9.56
C HIS A 251 -2.48 -15.97 -8.46
N LYS A 252 -3.76 -15.58 -8.50
CA LYS A 252 -4.75 -15.93 -7.46
C LYS A 252 -5.00 -17.43 -7.26
N ASN A 253 -4.58 -18.25 -8.22
CA ASN A 253 -4.72 -19.71 -8.17
C ASN A 253 -3.44 -20.41 -7.67
N ASP A 254 -2.36 -19.66 -7.42
CA ASP A 254 -1.13 -20.21 -6.87
C ASP A 254 -1.37 -20.60 -5.40
N GLU A 255 -0.87 -21.76 -4.98
CA GLU A 255 -1.12 -22.34 -3.65
C GLU A 255 -0.70 -21.44 -2.47
N ASN A 256 0.28 -20.55 -2.71
CA ASN A 256 0.83 -19.65 -1.71
C ASN A 256 0.31 -18.20 -1.86
N ILE A 257 -0.71 -17.95 -2.68
CA ILE A 257 -1.30 -16.62 -2.88
C ILE A 257 -2.79 -16.66 -2.58
N LEU A 258 -3.22 -15.87 -1.59
CA LEU A 258 -4.63 -15.66 -1.27
C LEU A 258 -5.06 -14.28 -1.74
N PHE A 259 -5.91 -14.21 -2.76
CA PHE A 259 -6.50 -12.96 -3.24
C PHE A 259 -7.89 -12.73 -2.61
N LEU A 260 -8.10 -11.56 -2.02
CA LEU A 260 -9.35 -11.18 -1.37
C LEU A 260 -9.83 -9.81 -1.86
N PHE A 261 -11.15 -9.59 -1.80
CA PHE A 261 -11.74 -8.27 -1.95
C PHE A 261 -12.13 -7.71 -0.58
N TYR A 262 -11.76 -6.47 -0.32
CA TYR A 262 -12.09 -5.77 0.92
C TYR A 262 -13.61 -5.71 1.15
N GLU A 263 -14.39 -5.50 0.09
CA GLU A 263 -15.86 -5.45 0.15
C GLU A 263 -16.47 -6.79 0.58
N ASP A 264 -15.92 -7.90 0.10
CA ASP A 264 -16.40 -9.25 0.46
C ASP A 264 -16.07 -9.57 1.91
N MET A 265 -14.89 -9.15 2.38
CA MET A 265 -14.52 -9.27 3.80
C MET A 265 -15.47 -8.50 4.72
N LEU A 266 -15.88 -7.29 4.32
CA LEU A 266 -16.85 -6.51 5.09
C LEU A 266 -18.26 -7.12 5.03
N LYS A 267 -18.62 -7.76 3.92
CA LYS A 267 -19.91 -8.43 3.76
C LYS A 267 -20.03 -9.65 4.67
N ASP A 268 -18.97 -10.44 4.78
CA ASP A 268 -18.92 -11.62 5.65
C ASP A 268 -17.53 -11.81 6.28
N MET A 269 -17.31 -11.13 7.40
CA MET A 269 -16.04 -11.18 8.13
C MET A 269 -15.76 -12.57 8.70
N GLU A 270 -16.79 -13.35 9.07
CA GLU A 270 -16.57 -14.69 9.64
C GLU A 270 -16.03 -15.63 8.57
N ALA A 271 -16.62 -15.62 7.37
CA ALA A 271 -16.13 -16.38 6.23
C ALA A 271 -14.71 -15.94 5.81
N ALA A 272 -14.42 -14.64 5.84
CA ALA A 272 -13.08 -14.13 5.56
C ALA A 272 -12.04 -14.64 6.57
N ILE A 273 -12.34 -14.57 7.88
CA ILE A 273 -11.46 -15.10 8.94
C ILE A 273 -11.20 -16.60 8.73
N ILE A 274 -12.24 -17.39 8.47
CA ILE A 274 -12.11 -18.84 8.23
C ILE A 274 -11.27 -19.12 6.99
N THR A 275 -11.48 -18.37 5.90
CA THR A 275 -10.71 -18.50 4.66
C THR A 275 -9.22 -18.23 4.89
N ILE A 276 -8.90 -17.14 5.60
CA ILE A 276 -7.52 -16.77 5.92
C ILE A 276 -6.89 -17.79 6.86
N ALA A 277 -7.61 -18.24 7.89
CA ALA A 277 -7.14 -19.27 8.81
C ALA A 277 -6.81 -20.57 8.08
N ASN A 278 -7.68 -21.04 7.18
CA ASN A 278 -7.45 -22.21 6.35
C ASN A 278 -6.23 -22.05 5.45
N PHE A 279 -6.10 -20.90 4.76
CA PHE A 279 -4.93 -20.59 3.94
C PHE A 279 -3.64 -20.59 4.76
N LEU A 280 -3.69 -20.11 6.00
CA LEU A 280 -2.57 -20.12 6.94
C LEU A 280 -2.37 -21.48 7.63
N SER A 281 -3.26 -22.45 7.41
CA SER A 281 -3.25 -23.77 8.05
C SER A 281 -3.44 -23.70 9.57
N ILE A 282 -4.28 -22.78 10.04
CA ILE A 282 -4.61 -22.54 11.44
C ILE A 282 -6.03 -23.03 11.70
N ASN A 283 -6.19 -23.92 12.67
CA ASN A 283 -7.50 -24.38 13.11
C ASN A 283 -8.16 -23.33 14.02
N VAL A 284 -9.41 -22.97 13.72
CA VAL A 284 -10.16 -21.96 14.48
C VAL A 284 -11.52 -22.51 14.89
N SER A 285 -11.94 -22.24 16.12
CA SER A 285 -13.31 -22.51 16.56
C SER A 285 -14.25 -21.38 16.17
N LEU A 286 -15.54 -21.67 16.01
CA LEU A 286 -16.55 -20.64 15.73
C LEU A 286 -16.59 -19.54 16.81
N GLU A 287 -16.32 -19.90 18.06
CA GLU A 287 -16.23 -18.93 19.16
C GLU A 287 -15.08 -17.94 18.94
N LYS A 288 -13.89 -18.44 18.57
CA LYS A 288 -12.72 -17.60 18.29
C LYS A 288 -12.91 -16.72 17.06
N VAL A 289 -13.59 -17.23 16.02
CA VAL A 289 -13.97 -16.45 14.85
C VAL A 289 -14.87 -15.27 15.25
N LYS A 290 -15.89 -15.51 16.10
CA LYS A 290 -16.77 -14.45 16.60
C LYS A 290 -16.03 -13.42 17.46
N GLN A 291 -15.14 -13.87 18.36
CA GLN A 291 -14.31 -12.98 19.17
C GLN A 291 -13.44 -12.07 18.31
N LEU A 292 -12.79 -12.63 17.28
CA LEU A 292 -11.96 -11.86 16.37
C LEU A 292 -12.78 -10.90 15.52
N LYS A 293 -13.94 -11.32 15.00
CA LYS A 293 -14.85 -10.42 14.26
C LYS A 293 -15.27 -9.22 15.10
N GLU A 294 -15.63 -9.42 16.37
CA GLU A 294 -16.00 -8.33 17.29
C GLU A 294 -14.82 -7.38 17.51
N HIS A 295 -13.60 -7.92 17.73
CA HIS A 295 -12.39 -7.10 17.87
C HIS A 295 -12.08 -6.25 16.62
N LEU A 296 -12.36 -6.79 15.43
CA LEU A 296 -12.15 -6.12 14.15
C LEU A 296 -13.32 -5.20 13.74
N ASP A 297 -14.42 -5.18 14.49
CA ASP A 297 -15.53 -4.26 14.21
C ASP A 297 -15.04 -2.82 14.20
N ILE A 298 -15.50 -2.05 13.23
CA ILE A 298 -14.99 -0.70 12.99
C ILE A 298 -15.09 0.21 14.22
N LYS A 299 -16.11 0.04 15.07
CA LYS A 299 -16.31 0.85 16.28
C LYS A 299 -15.19 0.61 17.31
N ASN A 300 -14.74 -0.64 17.41
CA ASN A 300 -13.65 -1.05 18.27
C ASN A 300 -12.29 -0.71 17.61
N PHE A 301 -12.19 -0.97 16.31
CA PHE A 301 -10.95 -0.82 15.55
C PHE A 301 -10.50 0.65 15.40
N CYS A 302 -11.43 1.59 15.22
CA CYS A 302 -11.08 3.01 15.03
C CYS A 302 -10.60 3.69 16.32
N THR A 303 -11.01 3.19 17.48
CA THR A 303 -10.61 3.72 18.79
C THR A 303 -9.43 2.97 19.40
N ASN A 304 -9.00 1.85 18.82
CA ASN A 304 -7.87 1.07 19.29
C ASN A 304 -6.53 1.80 19.02
N PRO A 305 -5.79 2.23 20.07
CA PRO A 305 -4.55 2.98 19.92
C PRO A 305 -3.44 2.18 19.23
N ALA A 306 -3.46 0.85 19.32
CA ALA A 306 -2.44 -0.01 18.73
C ALA A 306 -2.48 -0.05 17.18
N VAL A 307 -3.59 0.39 16.57
CA VAL A 307 -3.81 0.31 15.11
C VAL A 307 -4.26 1.64 14.47
N ASN A 308 -4.66 2.64 15.26
CA ASN A 308 -5.19 3.90 14.74
C ASN A 308 -4.11 4.94 14.38
N PHE A 309 -2.86 4.70 14.77
CA PHE A 309 -1.70 5.55 14.49
C PHE A 309 -1.79 6.98 15.04
N GLU A 310 -2.63 7.26 16.04
CA GLU A 310 -2.75 8.62 16.61
C GLU A 310 -1.49 9.04 17.39
N GLU A 311 -0.68 8.10 17.88
CA GLU A 311 0.69 8.34 18.36
C GLU A 311 1.52 9.16 17.35
N PHE A 312 1.41 8.83 16.06
CA PHE A 312 2.17 9.49 15.01
C PHE A 312 1.73 10.93 14.77
N ARG A 313 0.50 11.28 15.15
CA ARG A 313 0.03 12.67 15.16
C ARG A 313 0.66 13.46 16.32
N ASN A 314 0.86 12.82 17.47
CA ASN A 314 1.45 13.47 18.64
C ASN A 314 2.92 13.84 18.41
N ILE A 315 3.66 13.01 17.68
CA ILE A 315 5.08 13.26 17.33
C ILE A 315 5.24 14.07 16.02
N GLY A 316 4.14 14.53 15.43
CA GLY A 316 4.18 15.38 14.24
C GLY A 316 4.45 14.67 12.91
N VAL A 317 4.47 13.33 12.85
CA VAL A 317 4.60 12.61 11.57
C VAL A 317 3.29 12.68 10.76
N LEU A 318 2.15 12.64 11.46
CA LEU A 318 0.84 12.91 10.85
C LEU A 318 0.44 14.38 11.02
N SER A 319 -0.12 14.95 9.97
CA SER A 319 -0.64 16.32 9.95
C SER A 319 -1.80 16.48 10.92
N LYS A 320 -1.73 17.47 11.82
CA LYS A 320 -2.80 17.81 12.77
C LYS A 320 -4.08 18.31 12.11
N HIS A 321 -4.00 18.78 10.86
CA HIS A 321 -5.11 19.39 10.13
C HIS A 321 -5.92 18.40 9.29
N GLU A 322 -5.42 17.17 9.14
CA GLU A 322 -6.05 16.13 8.34
C GLU A 322 -6.80 15.11 9.23
N LYS A 323 -7.82 14.45 8.66
CA LYS A 323 -8.65 13.46 9.36
C LYS A 323 -7.81 12.27 9.90
N SER A 324 -8.35 11.52 10.86
CA SER A 324 -7.70 10.32 11.43
C SER A 324 -7.34 9.26 10.38
N PHE A 325 -6.34 8.41 10.69
CA PHE A 325 -5.87 7.37 9.76
C PHE A 325 -6.95 6.31 9.48
N VAL A 326 -7.63 5.86 10.54
CA VAL A 326 -8.84 5.05 10.45
C VAL A 326 -10.03 6.01 10.41
N ARG A 327 -10.59 6.20 9.22
CA ARG A 327 -11.63 7.23 8.99
C ARG A 327 -13.05 6.71 9.23
N LYS A 328 -13.54 5.91 8.28
CA LYS A 328 -14.81 5.18 8.35
C LYS A 328 -14.57 3.84 7.64
N GLY A 329 -14.83 2.73 8.31
CA GLY A 329 -14.74 1.37 7.75
C GLY A 329 -16.07 0.85 7.23
N GLU A 330 -16.96 1.75 6.86
CA GLU A 330 -18.34 1.43 6.46
C GLU A 330 -18.40 1.03 4.98
N LYS A 331 -19.34 0.13 4.65
CA LYS A 331 -19.83 -0.12 3.30
C LYS A 331 -20.58 1.15 2.85
N ARG A 332 -19.95 2.01 2.04
CA ARG A 332 -20.58 3.24 1.55
C ARG A 332 -21.15 3.05 0.16
N GLU A 333 -22.40 3.40 -0.11
CA GLU A 333 -22.91 3.43 -1.50
C GLU A 333 -22.15 4.46 -2.35
N ARG A 334 -21.79 5.62 -1.76
CA ARG A 334 -21.15 6.74 -2.43
C ARG A 334 -20.13 7.47 -1.56
N SER A 335 -19.09 8.05 -2.18
CA SER A 335 -18.19 8.98 -1.48
C SER A 335 -18.74 10.40 -1.54
N GLU A 336 -18.98 11.03 -0.39
CA GLU A 336 -19.39 12.44 -0.29
C GLU A 336 -18.37 13.42 -0.92
N GLU A 337 -17.15 12.95 -1.21
CA GLU A 337 -16.05 13.79 -1.69
C GLU A 337 -15.89 13.76 -3.21
N LEU A 338 -16.57 12.84 -3.91
CA LEU A 338 -16.51 12.72 -5.36
C LEU A 338 -17.71 13.45 -5.99
N THR A 339 -17.42 14.39 -6.90
CA THR A 339 -18.46 15.03 -7.70
C THR A 339 -19.12 14.01 -8.65
N ASP A 340 -20.35 14.26 -9.08
CA ASP A 340 -21.05 13.38 -10.04
C ASP A 340 -20.24 13.19 -11.34
N GLU A 341 -19.53 14.25 -11.76
CA GLU A 341 -18.65 14.20 -12.93
C GLU A 341 -17.47 13.25 -12.71
N MET A 342 -16.76 13.38 -11.58
CA MET A 342 -15.65 12.48 -11.23
C MET A 342 -16.12 11.03 -11.10
N GLU A 343 -17.29 10.78 -10.51
CA GLU A 343 -17.82 9.42 -10.42
C GLU A 343 -18.09 8.80 -11.79
N ARG A 344 -18.68 9.56 -12.72
CA ARG A 344 -18.88 9.10 -14.11
C ARG A 344 -17.55 8.82 -14.81
N GLU A 345 -16.55 9.67 -14.61
CA GLU A 345 -15.20 9.42 -15.15
C GLU A 345 -14.58 8.15 -14.57
N ILE A 346 -14.70 7.95 -13.25
CA ILE A 346 -14.19 6.75 -12.58
C ILE A 346 -14.91 5.51 -13.09
N ASP A 347 -16.23 5.55 -13.27
CA ASP A 347 -17.00 4.44 -13.83
C ASP A 347 -16.57 4.07 -15.24
N SER A 348 -16.40 5.08 -16.11
CA SER A 348 -15.88 4.89 -17.46
C SER A 348 -14.48 4.27 -17.42
N TRP A 349 -13.58 4.80 -16.57
CA TRP A 349 -12.24 4.28 -16.41
C TRP A 349 -12.21 2.83 -15.88
N ILE A 350 -13.09 2.48 -14.93
CA ILE A 350 -13.25 1.10 -14.47
C ILE A 350 -13.72 0.21 -15.62
N HIS A 351 -14.74 0.63 -16.35
CA HIS A 351 -15.31 -0.13 -17.46
C HIS A 351 -14.27 -0.39 -18.57
N GLU A 352 -13.46 0.61 -18.94
CA GLU A 352 -12.39 0.44 -19.93
C GLU A 352 -11.29 -0.52 -19.46
N ASN A 353 -10.96 -0.54 -18.17
CA ASN A 353 -9.99 -1.51 -17.64
C ASN A 353 -10.58 -2.91 -17.51
N TYR A 354 -11.87 -3.07 -17.20
CA TYR A 354 -12.55 -4.37 -17.22
C TYR A 354 -12.54 -5.07 -18.57
N LYS A 355 -12.34 -4.34 -19.68
CA LYS A 355 -12.14 -4.94 -21.01
C LYS A 355 -10.80 -5.68 -21.14
N LYS A 356 -9.84 -5.39 -20.25
CA LYS A 356 -8.45 -5.90 -20.31
C LYS A 356 -8.14 -6.98 -19.26
N THR A 357 -8.99 -7.14 -18.26
CA THR A 357 -8.81 -8.09 -17.15
C THR A 357 -10.09 -8.85 -16.86
N THR A 358 -9.99 -10.03 -16.23
CA THR A 358 -11.15 -10.78 -15.71
C THR A 358 -11.50 -10.40 -14.27
N LEU A 359 -10.70 -9.56 -13.62
CA LEU A 359 -11.00 -9.05 -12.28
C LEU A 359 -12.29 -8.24 -12.29
N ARG A 360 -13.19 -8.51 -11.34
CA ARG A 360 -14.43 -7.76 -11.14
C ARG A 360 -14.60 -7.48 -9.66
N PHE A 361 -14.76 -6.21 -9.30
CA PHE A 361 -15.16 -5.84 -7.95
C PHE A 361 -16.63 -6.17 -7.73
N THR A 362 -16.96 -6.66 -6.55
CA THR A 362 -18.34 -6.85 -6.10
C THR A 362 -19.05 -5.51 -6.14
N ILE A 363 -20.13 -5.42 -6.91
CA ILE A 363 -20.97 -4.22 -6.95
C ILE A 363 -21.59 -4.05 -5.56
N LYS A 364 -21.57 -2.82 -5.06
CA LYS A 364 -22.28 -2.48 -3.83
C LYS A 364 -23.77 -2.61 -4.12
N GLN A 365 -24.35 -3.74 -3.72
CA GLN A 365 -25.80 -3.91 -3.59
C GLN A 365 -26.31 -3.00 -2.49
#